data_AF-A0A7K3YB35-F1
#
_entry.id   AF-A0A7K3YB35-F1
#
_cell.length_a   1.000
_cell.length_b   1.000
_cell.length_c   1.000
_cell.angle_alpha   90.00
_cell.angle_beta   90.00
_cell.angle_gamma   90.00
#
_symmetry.space_group_name_H-M   'P 1'
#
loop_
_entity.id
_entity.type
_entity.pdbx_description
1 polymer ?
#
loop_
_entity_poly.entity_id
_entity_poly.type
_entity_poly.pdbx_seq_one_letter_code
_entity_poly.pdbx_strand_id
1 'polypeptide(L)'
;MVRLDITRLPGIAQELGPDAARVFSRIYSWYVKPGRLVFPDAMKRWVREKYGDIETQQIVRVTNNLTGESTLFNSIRARRPVLTPRAEEVLDVRALAEKGPFANPLDETPADTFGRIDGDHWITAGNIAKYDYLHAVIISRDTGPYVVAEPQVADLISVAIRWCQDAHRTDPGATHPLLVWNFLWRAGASVVHNHAQILLTHRPYSAPARLDQVRKNYRRCYGTGYYDDLFLAHAAIGLGLTSRGARVMAYLTPKKEHEVMIIAESP
;
A
#
# COMPACT_ATOMS: atom_id res chain seq x y z
N MET A 1 14.03 -24.62 -8.30
CA MET A 1 13.24 -23.45 -7.84
C MET A 1 13.11 -22.49 -9.01
N VAL A 2 11.90 -22.23 -9.52
CA VAL A 2 11.71 -21.32 -10.66
C VAL A 2 12.05 -19.91 -10.20
N ARG A 3 13.03 -19.27 -10.84
CA ARG A 3 13.33 -17.86 -10.59
C ARG A 3 12.15 -17.03 -11.13
N LEU A 4 11.38 -16.46 -10.21
CA LEU A 4 10.34 -15.49 -10.53
C LEU A 4 11.02 -14.21 -11.01
N ASP A 5 10.82 -13.88 -12.27
CA ASP A 5 11.28 -12.65 -12.89
C ASP A 5 10.08 -12.07 -13.64
N ILE A 6 9.72 -10.82 -13.32
CA ILE A 6 8.57 -10.14 -13.92
C ILE A 6 8.69 -10.02 -15.44
N THR A 7 9.91 -10.04 -15.97
CA THR A 7 10.16 -10.08 -17.42
C THR A 7 9.70 -11.39 -18.06
N ARG A 8 9.54 -12.46 -17.28
CA ARG A 8 9.03 -13.76 -17.73
C ARG A 8 7.51 -13.91 -17.60
N LEU A 9 6.79 -12.87 -17.16
CA LEU A 9 5.34 -12.92 -16.98
C LEU A 9 4.57 -13.54 -18.17
N PRO A 10 4.90 -13.25 -19.46
CA PRO A 10 4.22 -13.90 -20.57
C PRO A 10 4.39 -15.42 -20.60
N GLY A 11 5.60 -15.93 -20.33
CA GLY A 11 5.86 -17.36 -20.29
C GLY A 11 5.13 -18.02 -19.12
N ILE A 12 5.16 -17.39 -17.94
CA ILE A 12 4.43 -17.87 -16.76
C ILE A 12 2.92 -17.93 -17.05
N ALA A 13 2.37 -16.91 -17.69
CA ALA A 13 0.94 -16.86 -18.03
C ALA A 13 0.53 -17.93 -19.08
N GLN A 14 1.42 -18.31 -19.99
CA GLN A 14 1.20 -19.36 -20.99
C GLN A 14 1.26 -20.77 -20.40
N GLU A 15 1.99 -20.95 -19.30
CA GLU A 15 2.09 -22.23 -18.57
C GLU A 15 0.91 -22.47 -17.60
N LEU A 16 0.01 -21.50 -17.44
CA LEU A 16 -1.16 -21.63 -16.58
C LEU A 16 -2.15 -22.68 -17.11
N GLY A 17 -2.71 -23.48 -16.21
CA GLY A 17 -3.84 -24.35 -16.53
C GLY A 17 -5.07 -23.55 -17.01
N PRO A 18 -6.00 -24.17 -17.76
CA PRO A 18 -7.09 -23.44 -18.45
C PRO A 18 -7.93 -22.54 -17.55
N ASP A 19 -8.26 -22.99 -16.35
CA ASP A 19 -9.06 -22.21 -15.39
C ASP A 19 -8.31 -21.00 -14.84
N ALA A 20 -7.05 -21.20 -14.44
CA ALA A 20 -6.19 -20.12 -13.95
C ALA A 20 -5.90 -19.09 -15.05
N ALA A 21 -5.64 -19.54 -16.29
CA ALA A 21 -5.45 -18.66 -17.43
C ALA A 21 -6.71 -17.81 -17.72
N ARG A 22 -7.90 -18.42 -17.63
CA ARG A 22 -9.18 -17.72 -17.78
C ARG A 22 -9.39 -16.67 -16.69
N VAL A 23 -9.15 -17.01 -15.42
CA VAL A 23 -9.26 -16.03 -14.32
C VAL A 23 -8.25 -14.90 -14.47
N PHE A 24 -6.99 -15.25 -14.77
CA PHE A 24 -5.91 -14.28 -14.97
C PHE A 24 -6.24 -13.28 -16.08
N SER A 25 -6.70 -13.76 -17.24
CA SER A 25 -7.06 -12.92 -18.40
C SER A 25 -8.29 -12.05 -18.22
N ARG A 26 -9.23 -12.41 -17.33
CA ARG A 26 -10.35 -11.53 -16.93
C ARG A 26 -9.84 -10.27 -16.23
N ILE A 27 -8.79 -10.42 -15.42
CA ILE A 27 -8.29 -9.36 -14.54
C ILE A 27 -7.14 -8.61 -15.19
N TYR A 28 -6.20 -9.31 -15.81
CA TYR A 28 -4.97 -8.74 -16.32
C TYR A 28 -4.83 -8.89 -17.83
N SER A 29 -4.33 -7.82 -18.46
CA SER A 29 -3.73 -7.85 -19.78
C SER A 29 -2.29 -7.36 -19.69
N TRP A 30 -1.45 -7.79 -20.62
CA TRP A 30 -0.06 -7.40 -20.64
C TRP A 30 0.48 -7.36 -22.07
N TYR A 31 1.55 -6.60 -22.26
CA TYR A 31 2.37 -6.69 -23.46
C TYR A 31 3.84 -6.58 -23.11
N VAL A 32 4.66 -7.06 -24.02
CA VAL A 32 6.11 -6.90 -23.99
C VAL A 32 6.56 -6.12 -25.21
N LYS A 33 7.30 -5.04 -25.00
CA LYS A 33 7.92 -4.27 -26.09
C LYS A 33 9.36 -3.92 -25.73
N PRO A 34 10.29 -4.02 -26.70
CA PRO A 34 11.65 -3.57 -26.50
C PRO A 34 11.74 -2.04 -26.58
N GLY A 35 12.36 -1.41 -25.59
CA GLY A 35 12.95 -0.08 -25.74
C GLY A 35 14.32 -0.20 -26.40
N ARG A 36 14.66 0.70 -27.34
CA ARG A 36 15.93 0.68 -28.06
C ARG A 36 16.71 1.96 -27.84
N LEU A 37 18.02 1.84 -27.71
CA LEU A 37 18.96 2.95 -27.52
C LEU A 37 20.10 2.83 -28.52
N VAL A 38 20.63 3.98 -28.92
CA VAL A 38 21.89 4.07 -29.66
C VAL A 38 22.85 4.89 -28.80
N PHE A 39 23.96 4.30 -28.39
CA PHE A 39 24.94 4.97 -27.55
C PHE A 39 25.99 5.72 -28.38
N PRO A 40 26.32 6.97 -28.02
CA PRO A 40 27.53 7.62 -28.53
C PRO A 40 28.78 6.79 -28.20
N ASP A 41 29.80 6.81 -29.06
CA ASP A 41 31.02 6.02 -28.86
C ASP A 41 31.70 6.27 -27.50
N ALA A 42 31.73 7.54 -27.07
CA ALA A 42 32.27 7.94 -25.78
C ALA A 42 31.56 7.28 -24.58
N MET A 43 30.31 6.84 -24.74
CA MET A 43 29.48 6.27 -23.68
C MET A 43 29.54 4.74 -23.63
N LYS A 44 29.90 4.07 -24.74
CA LYS A 44 29.81 2.61 -24.90
C LYS A 44 30.55 1.84 -23.81
N ARG A 45 31.79 2.25 -23.48
CA ARG A 45 32.61 1.60 -22.45
C ARG A 45 31.94 1.67 -21.08
N TRP A 46 31.56 2.89 -20.66
CA TRP A 46 30.92 3.13 -19.37
C TRP A 46 29.58 2.37 -19.22
N VAL A 47 28.74 2.34 -20.28
CA VAL A 47 27.46 1.60 -20.24
C VAL A 47 27.69 0.11 -20.07
N ARG A 48 28.60 -0.47 -20.86
CA ARG A 48 28.87 -1.91 -20.81
C ARG A 48 29.41 -2.33 -19.45
N GLU A 49 30.34 -1.55 -18.89
CA GLU A 49 30.89 -1.80 -17.55
C GLU A 49 29.82 -1.70 -16.46
N LYS A 50 28.91 -0.73 -16.55
CA LYS A 50 27.92 -0.47 -15.48
C LYS A 50 26.66 -1.31 -15.58
N TYR A 51 26.16 -1.57 -16.79
CA TYR A 51 24.85 -2.17 -17.02
C TYR A 51 24.88 -3.45 -17.84
N GLY A 52 25.98 -3.73 -18.53
CA GLY A 52 26.06 -4.73 -19.60
C GLY A 52 25.45 -4.22 -20.90
N ASP A 53 25.03 -5.15 -21.76
CA ASP A 53 24.41 -4.82 -23.05
C ASP A 53 22.92 -4.48 -22.83
N ILE A 54 22.60 -3.19 -22.95
CA ILE A 54 21.27 -2.62 -22.65
C ILE A 54 20.72 -1.75 -23.79
N GLU A 55 21.28 -1.88 -24.99
CA GLU A 55 20.83 -1.26 -26.24
C GLU A 55 19.39 -1.66 -26.55
N THR A 56 18.98 -2.86 -26.16
CA THR A 56 17.60 -3.35 -26.25
C THR A 56 17.12 -3.78 -24.87
N GLN A 57 16.13 -3.09 -24.34
CA GLN A 57 15.60 -3.33 -22.99
C GLN A 57 14.19 -3.87 -23.08
N GLN A 58 13.94 -5.02 -22.45
CA GLN A 58 12.60 -5.56 -22.38
C GLN A 58 11.75 -4.77 -21.37
N ILE A 59 10.60 -4.26 -21.83
CA ILE A 59 9.62 -3.59 -20.98
C ILE A 59 8.36 -4.42 -20.99
N VAL A 60 7.92 -4.84 -19.79
CA VAL A 60 6.63 -5.50 -19.59
C VAL A 60 5.67 -4.48 -19.02
N ARG A 61 4.54 -4.25 -19.70
CA ARG A 61 3.43 -3.49 -19.12
C ARG A 61 2.34 -4.45 -18.74
N VAL A 62 1.84 -4.32 -17.52
CA VAL A 62 0.67 -5.03 -17.03
C VAL A 62 -0.44 -4.02 -16.73
N THR A 63 -1.67 -4.37 -17.08
CA THR A 63 -2.87 -3.57 -16.82
C THR A 63 -3.91 -4.44 -16.14
N ASN A 64 -4.46 -3.96 -15.03
CA ASN A 64 -5.67 -4.52 -14.44
C ASN A 64 -6.85 -3.97 -15.25
N ASN A 65 -7.48 -4.82 -16.06
CA ASN A 65 -8.55 -4.45 -17.00
C ASN A 65 -9.80 -3.91 -16.28
N LEU A 66 -9.95 -4.23 -15.00
CA LEU A 66 -11.15 -3.91 -14.22
C LEU A 66 -10.97 -2.58 -13.48
N THR A 67 -9.76 -2.31 -12.98
CA THR A 67 -9.44 -1.05 -12.28
C THR A 67 -8.80 -0.02 -13.21
N GLY A 68 -8.29 -0.40 -14.38
CA GLY A 68 -7.53 0.46 -15.27
C GLY A 68 -6.13 0.84 -14.78
N GLU A 69 -5.70 0.31 -13.62
CA GLU A 69 -4.35 0.52 -13.10
C GLU A 69 -3.35 -0.21 -14.00
N SER A 70 -2.21 0.42 -14.30
CA SER A 70 -1.17 -0.22 -15.10
C SER A 70 0.23 0.11 -14.58
N THR A 71 1.11 -0.88 -14.62
CA THR A 71 2.49 -0.77 -14.14
C THR A 71 3.46 -1.26 -15.22
N LEU A 72 4.61 -0.60 -15.32
CA LEU A 72 5.67 -0.92 -16.27
C LEU A 72 6.88 -1.46 -15.52
N PHE A 73 7.35 -2.62 -15.93
CA PHE A 73 8.51 -3.29 -15.38
C PHE A 73 9.66 -3.27 -16.39
N ASN A 74 10.83 -2.81 -15.93
CA ASN A 74 12.08 -2.84 -16.68
C ASN A 74 13.23 -3.09 -15.67
N SER A 75 13.97 -4.17 -15.85
CA SER A 75 15.05 -4.59 -14.94
C SER A 75 16.21 -3.59 -14.85
N ILE A 76 16.34 -2.67 -15.81
CA ILE A 76 17.34 -1.60 -15.79
C ILE A 76 16.92 -0.46 -14.86
N ARG A 77 15.61 -0.22 -14.66
CA ARG A 77 15.10 0.89 -13.83
C ARG A 77 15.60 0.80 -12.39
N ALA A 78 15.68 -0.41 -11.84
CA ALA A 78 16.19 -0.66 -10.48
C ALA A 78 17.69 -0.31 -10.32
N ARG A 79 18.45 -0.24 -11.41
CA ARG A 79 19.90 0.04 -11.41
C ARG A 79 20.24 1.48 -11.75
N ARG A 80 19.24 2.35 -11.95
CA ARG A 80 19.46 3.75 -12.35
C ARG A 80 20.34 4.47 -11.32
N PRO A 81 21.34 5.28 -11.74
CA PRO A 81 22.11 6.07 -10.80
C PRO A 81 21.22 7.13 -10.17
N VAL A 82 21.26 7.24 -8.85
CA VAL A 82 20.69 8.37 -8.12
C VAL A 82 21.78 9.43 -8.03
N LEU A 83 21.66 10.50 -8.82
CA LEU A 83 22.62 11.61 -8.86
C LEU A 83 22.20 12.78 -7.95
N THR A 84 21.02 12.71 -7.34
CA THR A 84 20.54 13.73 -6.42
C THR A 84 21.32 13.62 -5.11
N PRO A 85 21.91 14.72 -4.61
CA PRO A 85 22.48 14.74 -3.26
C PRO A 85 21.38 14.35 -2.29
N ARG A 86 21.56 13.23 -1.59
CA ARG A 86 20.72 12.96 -0.43
C ARG A 86 21.21 13.90 0.65
N ALA A 87 20.42 14.93 0.96
CA ALA A 87 20.54 15.60 2.24
C ALA A 87 20.10 14.58 3.30
N GLU A 88 21.01 13.66 3.64
CA GLU A 88 20.89 12.82 4.82
C GLU A 88 21.41 13.67 5.96
N GLU A 89 20.54 14.54 6.50
CA GLU A 89 20.66 14.79 7.93
C GLU A 89 20.32 13.45 8.58
N VAL A 90 21.35 12.78 9.08
CA VAL A 90 21.21 11.62 9.97
C VAL A 90 20.68 12.17 11.29
N LEU A 91 19.43 12.63 11.27
CA LEU A 91 18.73 13.04 12.47
C LEU A 91 18.47 11.77 13.26
N ASP A 92 18.79 11.81 14.55
CA ASP A 92 18.42 10.74 15.47
C ASP A 92 16.89 10.67 15.52
N VAL A 93 16.33 9.70 14.81
CA VAL A 93 14.89 9.47 14.68
C VAL A 93 14.26 9.29 16.06
N ARG A 94 14.97 8.69 17.02
CA ARG A 94 14.45 8.51 18.38
C ARG A 94 14.33 9.84 19.10
N ALA A 95 15.38 10.66 19.06
CA ALA A 95 15.36 11.99 19.65
C ALA A 95 14.31 12.93 19.02
N LEU A 96 13.96 12.71 17.76
CA LEU A 96 12.86 13.42 17.10
C LEU A 96 11.48 12.85 17.46
N ALA A 97 11.36 11.55 17.65
CA ALA A 97 10.10 10.91 18.06
C ALA A 97 9.66 11.37 19.45
N GLU A 98 10.61 11.69 20.34
CA GLU A 98 10.33 12.21 21.68
C GLU A 98 9.95 13.70 21.72
N LYS A 99 9.86 14.37 20.55
CA LYS A 99 9.56 15.80 20.45
C LYS A 99 8.17 16.05 19.87
N GLY A 100 7.57 17.15 20.30
CA GLY A 100 6.32 17.67 19.77
C GLY A 100 5.08 17.14 20.50
N PRO A 101 3.88 17.52 20.02
CA PRO A 101 2.63 17.38 20.77
C PRO A 101 2.21 15.93 21.05
N PHE A 102 2.78 14.97 20.34
CA PHE A 102 2.48 13.55 20.50
C PHE A 102 3.27 12.90 21.64
N ALA A 103 4.31 13.57 22.16
CA ALA A 103 5.02 13.15 23.36
C ALA A 103 4.19 13.39 24.63
N ASN A 104 3.32 14.41 24.64
CA ASN A 104 2.33 14.65 25.69
C ASN A 104 0.92 14.82 25.11
N PRO A 105 0.30 13.74 24.61
CA PRO A 105 -0.94 13.85 23.85
C PRO A 105 -2.13 14.33 24.69
N LEU A 106 -2.12 14.14 26.01
CA LEU A 106 -3.24 14.56 26.86
C LEU A 106 -3.35 16.09 26.96
N ASP A 107 -2.22 16.77 27.10
CA ASP A 107 -2.17 18.22 27.32
C ASP A 107 -1.92 19.01 26.02
N GLU A 108 -1.25 18.40 25.03
CA GLU A 108 -0.77 19.11 23.83
C GLU A 108 -1.55 18.76 22.55
N THR A 109 -2.62 17.97 22.66
CA THR A 109 -3.53 17.70 21.53
C THR A 109 -4.99 17.85 21.95
N PRO A 110 -5.92 18.21 21.05
CA PRO A 110 -7.33 18.28 21.41
C PRO A 110 -7.95 16.88 21.48
N ALA A 111 -9.00 16.73 22.28
CA ALA A 111 -9.89 15.55 22.22
C ALA A 111 -10.98 15.76 21.15
N ASP A 112 -11.60 14.67 20.69
CA ASP A 112 -12.86 14.78 19.95
C ASP A 112 -14.02 15.11 20.91
N THR A 113 -15.19 15.51 20.40
CA THR A 113 -16.35 15.91 21.21
C THR A 113 -16.91 14.78 22.09
N PHE A 114 -16.66 13.53 21.69
CA PHE A 114 -16.98 12.32 22.46
C PHE A 114 -15.80 11.83 23.32
N GLY A 115 -14.74 12.62 23.45
CA GLY A 115 -13.57 12.30 24.25
C GLY A 115 -12.47 11.60 23.45
N ARG A 116 -11.64 10.83 24.16
CA ARG A 116 -10.53 10.04 23.60
C ARG A 116 -10.83 8.56 23.75
N ILE A 117 -10.38 7.77 22.79
CA ILE A 117 -10.34 6.32 22.91
C ILE A 117 -8.96 5.93 23.43
N ASP A 118 -8.99 5.15 24.50
CA ASP A 118 -7.81 4.66 25.21
C ASP A 118 -7.62 3.16 24.89
N GLY A 119 -6.44 2.80 24.39
CA GLY A 119 -5.98 1.42 24.19
C GLY A 119 -4.69 1.15 24.94
N ASP A 120 -4.30 -0.12 24.96
CA ASP A 120 -3.13 -0.62 25.71
C ASP A 120 -1.82 0.03 25.20
N HIS A 121 -1.75 0.30 23.90
CA HIS A 121 -0.57 0.84 23.21
C HIS A 121 -0.83 2.18 22.53
N TRP A 122 -2.10 2.59 22.40
CA TRP A 122 -2.48 3.77 21.62
C TRP A 122 -3.50 4.65 22.34
N ILE A 123 -3.47 5.95 22.04
CA ILE A 123 -4.49 6.91 22.48
C ILE A 123 -4.92 7.78 21.31
N THR A 124 -6.20 8.14 21.24
CA THR A 124 -6.66 9.06 20.20
C THR A 124 -6.57 10.53 20.62
N ALA A 125 -6.45 11.38 19.62
CA ALA A 125 -6.66 12.80 19.72
C ALA A 125 -7.43 13.29 18.50
N GLY A 126 -8.28 14.30 18.67
CA GLY A 126 -8.86 15.01 17.54
C GLY A 126 -7.73 15.61 16.70
N ASN A 127 -7.77 15.44 15.38
CA ASN A 127 -6.78 16.10 14.56
C ASN A 127 -7.06 17.62 14.54
N ILE A 128 -6.09 18.44 14.96
CA ILE A 128 -6.22 19.90 14.99
C ILE A 128 -6.37 20.49 13.58
N ALA A 129 -5.74 19.86 12.59
CA ALA A 129 -5.85 20.18 11.17
C ALA A 129 -6.64 19.07 10.45
N LYS A 130 -7.96 19.09 10.61
CA LYS A 130 -8.85 18.06 10.07
C LYS A 130 -8.73 17.94 8.54
N TYR A 131 -8.60 16.70 8.06
CA TYR A 131 -8.52 16.35 6.64
C TYR A 131 -9.91 16.00 6.10
N ASP A 132 -10.76 15.44 6.96
CA ASP A 132 -12.20 15.27 6.77
C ASP A 132 -12.94 15.67 8.07
N TYR A 133 -14.26 15.79 8.03
CA TYR A 133 -15.03 16.39 9.12
C TYR A 133 -14.99 15.58 10.43
N LEU A 134 -14.91 14.24 10.35
CA LEU A 134 -14.49 13.38 11.47
C LEU A 134 -13.09 12.85 11.16
N HIS A 135 -12.11 13.36 11.90
CA HIS A 135 -10.71 13.02 11.75
C HIS A 135 -9.99 13.08 13.09
N ALA A 136 -9.35 11.96 13.43
CA ALA A 136 -8.47 11.83 14.58
C ALA A 136 -7.10 11.27 14.19
N VAL A 137 -6.14 11.52 15.07
CA VAL A 137 -4.85 10.82 15.09
C VAL A 137 -4.89 9.74 16.17
N ILE A 138 -4.23 8.62 15.91
CA ILE A 138 -4.04 7.52 16.86
C ILE A 138 -2.56 7.51 17.20
N ILE A 139 -2.21 7.91 18.41
CA ILE A 139 -0.85 8.23 18.85
C ILE A 139 -0.31 7.06 19.67
N SER A 140 0.89 6.59 19.34
CA SER A 140 1.59 5.54 20.10
C SER A 140 1.91 6.02 21.50
N ARG A 141 1.70 5.19 22.52
CA ARG A 141 2.19 5.45 23.88
C ARG A 141 3.70 5.27 23.99
N ASP A 142 4.25 4.38 23.17
CA ASP A 142 5.68 4.14 23.09
C ASP A 142 6.36 5.24 22.27
N THR A 143 7.53 5.70 22.73
CA THR A 143 8.36 6.70 22.04
C THR A 143 9.15 6.10 20.86
N GLY A 144 9.09 4.77 20.70
CA GLY A 144 9.71 4.08 19.58
C GLY A 144 9.07 4.49 18.24
N PRO A 145 9.86 4.90 17.23
CA PRO A 145 9.33 5.30 15.93
C PRO A 145 8.79 4.13 15.10
N TYR A 146 8.98 2.89 15.56
CA TYR A 146 8.60 1.67 14.86
C TYR A 146 7.77 0.77 15.76
N VAL A 147 6.76 0.13 15.16
CA VAL A 147 5.95 -0.92 15.79
C VAL A 147 6.23 -2.22 15.04
N VAL A 148 6.61 -3.24 15.80
CA VAL A 148 6.99 -4.56 15.25
C VAL A 148 6.22 -5.71 15.90
N ALA A 149 5.51 -5.45 17.01
CA ALA A 149 4.80 -6.47 17.74
C ALA A 149 3.34 -6.61 17.27
N GLU A 150 2.89 -7.85 17.08
CA GLU A 150 1.50 -8.18 16.70
C GLU A 150 0.46 -7.56 17.66
N PRO A 151 0.61 -7.59 19.00
CA PRO A 151 -0.34 -6.98 19.92
C PRO A 151 -0.51 -5.46 19.75
N GLN A 152 0.58 -4.74 19.45
CA GLN A 152 0.53 -3.31 19.20
C GLN A 152 -0.27 -2.99 17.93
N VAL A 153 -0.13 -3.78 16.87
CA VAL A 153 -0.90 -3.60 15.62
C VAL A 153 -2.37 -3.97 15.83
N ALA A 154 -2.65 -5.04 16.58
CA ALA A 154 -4.01 -5.43 16.91
C ALA A 154 -4.74 -4.35 17.74
N ASP A 155 -4.07 -3.77 18.74
CA ASP A 155 -4.63 -2.67 19.53
C ASP A 155 -4.88 -1.41 18.68
N LEU A 156 -3.99 -1.08 17.74
CA LEU A 156 -4.19 0.03 16.80
C LEU A 156 -5.51 -0.12 16.02
N ILE A 157 -5.75 -1.31 15.47
CA ILE A 157 -6.98 -1.61 14.72
C ILE A 157 -8.20 -1.56 15.65
N SER A 158 -8.10 -2.11 16.86
CA SER A 158 -9.15 -2.06 17.88
C SER A 158 -9.52 -0.62 18.27
N VAL A 159 -8.54 0.24 18.53
CA VAL A 159 -8.73 1.66 18.84
C VAL A 159 -9.38 2.39 17.66
N ALA A 160 -8.94 2.13 16.42
CA ALA A 160 -9.55 2.73 15.23
C ALA A 160 -11.03 2.33 15.06
N ILE A 161 -11.37 1.06 15.32
CA ILE A 161 -12.75 0.57 15.28
C ILE A 161 -13.61 1.24 16.35
N ARG A 162 -13.13 1.27 17.61
CA ARG A 162 -13.84 1.92 18.73
C ARG A 162 -14.05 3.42 18.46
N TRP A 163 -13.04 4.10 17.93
CA TRP A 163 -13.16 5.51 17.54
C TRP A 163 -14.22 5.69 16.44
N CYS A 164 -14.25 4.84 15.41
CA CYS A 164 -15.29 4.89 14.38
C CYS A 164 -16.70 4.67 14.96
N GLN A 165 -16.84 3.77 15.94
CA GLN A 165 -18.13 3.51 16.59
C GLN A 165 -18.62 4.73 17.37
N ASP A 166 -17.74 5.40 18.11
CA ASP A 166 -18.07 6.59 18.88
C ASP A 166 -18.37 7.79 17.96
N ALA A 167 -17.56 7.98 16.92
CA ALA A 167 -17.79 9.00 15.89
C ALA A 167 -19.13 8.79 15.16
N HIS A 168 -19.45 7.55 14.79
CA HIS A 168 -20.74 7.20 14.18
C HIS A 168 -21.93 7.46 15.12
N ARG A 169 -21.79 7.30 16.44
CA ARG A 169 -22.86 7.67 17.37
C ARG A 169 -23.13 9.17 17.38
N THR A 170 -22.12 10.00 17.09
CA THR A 170 -22.30 11.46 16.97
C THR A 170 -22.84 11.90 15.62
N ASP A 171 -22.50 11.18 14.55
CA ASP A 171 -23.07 11.35 13.20
C ASP A 171 -23.38 9.98 12.58
N PRO A 172 -24.63 9.49 12.70
CA PRO A 172 -25.04 8.22 12.13
C PRO A 172 -24.94 8.13 10.60
N GLY A 173 -24.79 9.27 9.91
CA GLY A 173 -24.54 9.27 8.46
C GLY A 173 -23.13 8.83 8.11
N ALA A 174 -22.17 8.94 9.04
CA ALA A 174 -20.77 8.64 8.81
C ALA A 174 -20.50 7.12 8.91
N THR A 175 -20.30 6.46 7.77
CA THR A 175 -20.20 4.99 7.69
C THR A 175 -19.01 4.49 6.88
N HIS A 176 -18.18 5.39 6.37
CA HIS A 176 -17.04 5.05 5.51
C HIS A 176 -15.71 5.36 6.22
N PRO A 177 -15.11 4.37 6.92
CA PRO A 177 -13.86 4.56 7.61
C PRO A 177 -12.66 4.55 6.65
N LEU A 178 -11.62 5.30 6.98
CA LEU A 178 -10.31 5.24 6.34
C LEU A 178 -9.21 5.33 7.39
N LEU A 179 -8.46 4.24 7.56
CA LEU A 179 -7.26 4.20 8.39
C LEU A 179 -6.02 4.40 7.50
N VAL A 180 -5.17 5.34 7.88
CA VAL A 180 -3.91 5.64 7.17
C VAL A 180 -2.77 5.64 8.19
N TRP A 181 -1.69 4.94 7.90
CA TRP A 181 -0.51 4.92 8.76
C TRP A 181 0.74 5.26 7.97
N ASN A 182 1.29 6.45 8.21
CA ASN A 182 2.49 6.95 7.56
C ASN A 182 3.67 6.84 8.52
N PHE A 183 4.71 6.08 8.14
CA PHE A 183 5.94 5.98 8.92
C PHE A 183 6.97 7.00 8.44
N LEU A 184 7.31 7.96 9.31
CA LEU A 184 8.36 8.96 9.10
C LEU A 184 8.09 9.93 7.92
N TRP A 185 8.94 10.95 7.80
CA TRP A 185 8.75 12.07 6.88
C TRP A 185 8.82 11.67 5.40
N ARG A 186 9.55 10.61 5.04
CA ARG A 186 9.57 10.10 3.66
C ARG A 186 8.25 9.47 3.23
N ALA A 187 7.41 9.04 4.18
CA ALA A 187 6.04 8.60 3.92
C ALA A 187 5.01 9.75 4.10
N GLY A 188 5.46 10.98 4.31
CA GLY A 188 4.60 12.15 4.47
C GLY A 188 4.12 12.43 5.90
N ALA A 189 4.70 11.80 6.92
CA ALA A 189 4.41 12.16 8.31
C ALA A 189 5.06 13.51 8.66
N SER A 190 4.27 14.46 9.18
CA SER A 190 4.75 15.76 9.66
C SER A 190 5.29 15.70 11.09
N VAL A 191 4.93 14.67 11.85
CA VAL A 191 5.42 14.38 13.20
C VAL A 191 6.13 13.03 13.17
N VAL A 192 7.31 12.94 13.78
CA VAL A 192 8.12 11.70 13.78
C VAL A 192 7.58 10.67 14.76
N HIS A 193 7.00 11.12 15.88
CA HIS A 193 6.32 10.25 16.84
C HIS A 193 5.32 9.35 16.10
N ASN A 194 5.36 8.05 16.39
CA ASN A 194 4.58 7.07 15.65
C ASN A 194 3.08 7.28 15.84
N HIS A 195 2.37 7.47 14.73
CA HIS A 195 0.93 7.70 14.74
C HIS A 195 0.27 7.20 13.46
N ALA A 196 -0.99 6.81 13.58
CA ALA A 196 -1.90 6.64 12.46
C ALA A 196 -2.93 7.78 12.43
N GLN A 197 -3.70 7.84 11.35
CA GLN A 197 -4.83 8.74 11.15
C GLN A 197 -6.07 7.90 10.87
N ILE A 198 -7.17 8.23 11.53
CA ILE A 198 -8.48 7.58 11.30
C ILE A 198 -9.50 8.64 10.92
N LEU A 199 -10.19 8.39 9.81
CA LEU A 199 -11.23 9.25 9.29
C LEU A 199 -12.53 8.47 9.18
N LEU A 200 -13.65 9.15 9.37
CA LEU A 200 -14.98 8.61 9.14
C LEU A 200 -15.81 9.64 8.37
N THR A 201 -16.52 9.20 7.35
CA THR A 201 -17.27 10.12 6.50
C THR A 201 -18.57 9.49 5.99
N HIS A 202 -19.53 10.32 5.62
CA HIS A 202 -20.84 9.93 5.12
C HIS A 202 -20.84 9.58 3.63
N ARG A 203 -19.72 9.76 2.93
CA ARG A 203 -19.55 9.36 1.53
C ARG A 203 -18.25 8.60 1.33
N PRO A 204 -18.24 7.51 0.55
CA PRO A 204 -17.02 6.74 0.35
C PRO A 204 -15.99 7.56 -0.42
N TYR A 205 -14.73 7.46 -0.03
CA TYR A 205 -13.61 7.99 -0.81
C TYR A 205 -13.58 7.34 -2.20
N SER A 206 -13.08 8.09 -3.19
CA SER A 206 -13.15 7.71 -4.60
C SER A 206 -12.50 6.36 -4.92
N ALA A 207 -11.36 6.04 -4.29
CA ALA A 207 -10.66 4.77 -4.52
C ALA A 207 -11.44 3.55 -3.99
N PRO A 208 -11.86 3.50 -2.71
CA PRO A 208 -12.79 2.47 -2.22
C PRO A 208 -14.10 2.38 -3.00
N ALA A 209 -14.72 3.52 -3.34
CA ALA A 209 -15.98 3.55 -4.10
C ALA A 209 -15.83 2.90 -5.49
N ARG A 210 -14.74 3.22 -6.21
CA ARG A 210 -14.43 2.62 -7.50
C ARG A 210 -14.19 1.12 -7.39
N LEU A 211 -13.49 0.68 -6.35
CA LEU A 211 -13.22 -0.73 -6.11
C LEU A 211 -14.50 -1.51 -5.79
N ASP A 212 -15.42 -0.92 -5.03
CA ASP A 212 -16.73 -1.52 -4.77
C ASP A 212 -17.55 -1.69 -6.07
N GLN A 213 -17.53 -0.69 -6.95
CA GLN A 213 -18.17 -0.81 -8.27
C GLN A 213 -17.53 -1.92 -9.13
N VAL A 214 -16.21 -2.05 -9.10
CA VAL A 214 -15.50 -3.16 -9.76
C VAL A 214 -15.96 -4.51 -9.22
N ARG A 215 -16.03 -4.67 -7.90
CA ARG A 215 -16.48 -5.92 -7.26
C ARG A 215 -17.90 -6.30 -7.67
N LYS A 216 -18.83 -5.34 -7.64
CA LYS A 216 -20.23 -5.54 -8.04
C LYS A 216 -20.35 -5.93 -9.51
N ASN A 217 -19.66 -5.20 -10.39
CA ASN A 217 -19.66 -5.50 -11.82
C ASN A 217 -19.04 -6.86 -12.12
N TYR A 218 -17.91 -7.18 -11.47
CA TYR A 218 -17.23 -8.46 -11.65
C TYR A 218 -18.13 -9.64 -11.28
N ARG A 219 -18.78 -9.58 -10.11
CA ARG A 219 -19.73 -10.61 -9.68
C ARG A 219 -20.90 -10.75 -10.65
N ARG A 220 -21.44 -9.65 -11.16
CA ARG A 220 -22.51 -9.68 -12.18
C ARG A 220 -22.06 -10.34 -13.49
N CYS A 221 -20.84 -10.07 -13.94
CA CYS A 221 -20.34 -10.59 -15.22
C CYS A 221 -19.88 -12.05 -15.14
N TYR A 222 -19.29 -12.48 -14.01
CA TYR A 222 -18.58 -13.75 -13.92
C TYR A 222 -19.14 -14.72 -12.85
N GLY A 223 -20.07 -14.27 -12.00
CA GLY A 223 -20.65 -15.08 -10.93
C GLY A 223 -19.72 -15.31 -9.73
N THR A 224 -18.47 -14.87 -9.78
CA THR A 224 -17.44 -15.07 -8.74
C THR A 224 -17.09 -13.78 -8.00
N GLY A 225 -16.44 -13.89 -6.85
CA GLY A 225 -15.95 -12.75 -6.07
C GLY A 225 -14.68 -12.16 -6.67
N TYR A 226 -14.64 -10.83 -6.86
CA TYR A 226 -13.46 -10.17 -7.43
C TYR A 226 -12.18 -10.44 -6.62
N TYR A 227 -12.24 -10.37 -5.29
CA TYR A 227 -11.06 -10.60 -4.44
C TYR A 227 -10.62 -12.07 -4.40
N ASP A 228 -11.54 -13.00 -4.58
CA ASP A 228 -11.22 -14.42 -4.70
C ASP A 228 -10.44 -14.67 -5.98
N ASP A 229 -11.00 -14.24 -7.10
CA ASP A 229 -10.37 -14.39 -8.43
C ASP A 229 -9.07 -13.57 -8.55
N LEU A 230 -9.00 -12.40 -7.89
CA LEU A 230 -7.79 -11.60 -7.82
C LEU A 230 -6.67 -12.34 -7.09
N PHE A 231 -6.97 -12.95 -5.94
CA PHE A 231 -5.98 -13.75 -5.22
C PHE A 231 -5.57 -14.99 -6.02
N LEU A 232 -6.54 -15.71 -6.61
CA LEU A 232 -6.26 -16.88 -7.45
C LEU A 232 -5.34 -16.52 -8.62
N ALA A 233 -5.56 -15.39 -9.29
CA ALA A 233 -4.71 -14.90 -10.37
C ALA A 233 -3.26 -14.68 -9.91
N HIS A 234 -3.04 -14.10 -8.72
CA HIS A 234 -1.69 -13.88 -8.18
C HIS A 234 -1.05 -15.17 -7.68
N ALA A 235 -1.79 -16.02 -6.97
CA ALA A 235 -1.30 -17.30 -6.48
C ALA A 235 -0.86 -18.21 -7.64
N ALA A 236 -1.61 -18.23 -8.74
CA ALA A 236 -1.31 -19.04 -9.92
C ALA A 236 0.03 -18.69 -10.58
N ILE A 237 0.49 -17.43 -10.47
CA ILE A 237 1.78 -16.97 -11.00
C ILE A 237 2.88 -16.89 -9.93
N GLY A 238 2.64 -17.44 -8.73
CA GLY A 238 3.61 -17.49 -7.64
C GLY A 238 3.75 -16.18 -6.83
N LEU A 239 2.79 -15.26 -6.93
CA LEU A 239 2.79 -13.97 -6.22
C LEU A 239 1.82 -13.91 -5.03
N GLY A 240 1.09 -15.00 -4.76
CA GLY A 240 0.12 -15.09 -3.67
C GLY A 240 0.48 -16.19 -2.68
N LEU A 241 0.24 -15.93 -1.39
CA LEU A 241 0.33 -16.92 -0.31
C LEU A 241 -0.80 -16.71 0.70
N THR A 242 -1.10 -17.75 1.47
CA THR A 242 -2.02 -17.66 2.61
C THR A 242 -1.22 -17.74 3.91
N SER A 243 -1.52 -16.87 4.87
CA SER A 243 -0.91 -16.87 6.20
C SER A 243 -1.99 -16.63 7.25
N ARG A 244 -2.18 -17.58 8.18
CA ARG A 244 -3.16 -17.50 9.28
C ARG A 244 -4.58 -17.09 8.82
N GLY A 245 -5.03 -17.62 7.68
CA GLY A 245 -6.35 -17.30 7.10
C GLY A 245 -6.40 -16.01 6.26
N ALA A 246 -5.39 -15.15 6.32
CA ALA A 246 -5.26 -13.99 5.46
C ALA A 246 -4.59 -14.35 4.12
N ARG A 247 -5.09 -13.75 3.05
CA ARG A 247 -4.52 -13.85 1.70
C ARG A 247 -3.58 -12.68 1.47
N VAL A 248 -2.32 -12.97 1.18
CA VAL A 248 -1.26 -11.98 0.97
C VAL A 248 -0.75 -12.10 -0.45
N MET A 249 -0.62 -10.97 -1.15
CA MET A 249 -0.09 -10.97 -2.52
C MET A 249 0.76 -9.75 -2.82
N ALA A 250 1.82 -9.98 -3.61
CA ALA A 250 2.54 -8.91 -4.29
C ALA A 250 1.70 -8.49 -5.49
N TYR A 251 1.11 -7.29 -5.43
CA TYR A 251 0.14 -6.85 -6.43
C TYR A 251 0.82 -6.61 -7.80
N LEU A 252 0.19 -7.06 -8.88
CA LEU A 252 0.81 -7.04 -10.22
C LEU A 252 0.72 -5.67 -10.91
N THR A 253 -0.14 -4.78 -10.42
CA THR A 253 -0.24 -3.37 -10.84
C THR A 253 -0.06 -2.43 -9.65
N PRO A 254 1.10 -2.48 -8.97
CA PRO A 254 1.31 -1.72 -7.75
C PRO A 254 1.43 -0.22 -8.03
N LYS A 255 0.94 0.61 -7.11
CA LYS A 255 1.07 2.07 -7.15
C LYS A 255 2.47 2.52 -6.75
N LYS A 256 3.13 1.77 -5.86
CA LYS A 256 4.51 2.00 -5.40
C LYS A 256 5.32 0.72 -5.38
N GLU A 257 6.64 0.85 -5.38
CA GLU A 257 7.57 -0.27 -5.24
C GLU A 257 7.25 -1.03 -3.93
N HIS A 258 7.41 -2.36 -3.95
CA HIS A 258 7.20 -3.25 -2.79
C HIS A 258 5.77 -3.24 -2.20
N GLU A 259 4.75 -2.86 -2.98
CA GLU A 259 3.36 -2.90 -2.54
C GLU A 259 2.88 -4.34 -2.29
N VAL A 260 2.24 -4.54 -1.13
CA VAL A 260 1.61 -5.80 -0.72
C VAL A 260 0.14 -5.53 -0.44
N MET A 261 -0.72 -6.42 -0.94
CA MET A 261 -2.15 -6.42 -0.63
C MET A 261 -2.46 -7.59 0.31
N ILE A 262 -3.18 -7.29 1.40
CA ILE A 262 -3.65 -8.27 2.37
C ILE A 262 -5.18 -8.25 2.36
N ILE A 263 -5.79 -9.43 2.29
CA ILE A 263 -7.24 -9.62 2.33
C ILE A 263 -7.55 -10.59 3.48
N ALA A 264 -8.35 -10.15 4.43
CA ALA A 264 -8.80 -10.92 5.58
C ALA A 264 -10.33 -10.84 5.71
N GLU A 265 -10.94 -11.84 6.35
CA GLU A 265 -12.39 -11.89 6.56
C GLU A 265 -12.85 -10.94 7.67
N SER A 266 -12.02 -10.77 8.69
CA SER A 266 -12.21 -9.81 9.77
C SER A 266 -10.96 -8.93 9.93
N PRO A 267 -11.12 -7.73 10.50
CA PRO A 267 -9.99 -7.00 11.08
C PRO A 267 -9.22 -7.83 12.11
#